data_AF-A0A1M6F977-F1
#
_entry.id   AF-A0A1M6F977-F1
#
_cell.length_a   1.000
_cell.length_b   1.000
_cell.length_c   1.000
_cell.angle_alpha   90.00
_cell.angle_beta   90.00
_cell.angle_gamma   90.00
#
_symmetry.space_group_name_H-M   'P 1'
#
loop_
_entity.id
_entity.type
_entity.pdbx_description
1 polymer ?
#
loop_
_entity_poly.entity_id
_entity_poly.type
_entity_poly.pdbx_seq_one_letter_code
_entity_poly.pdbx_strand_id
1 'polypeptide(L)'
;MRISDNLEKSISSFYGELLGIKRIVEATKTEGQVLFLLDEIFKGTNSHDRHMGAKLLIRQLYDNGAIGLVSTHDLELGELERESHGAVKNYHFQEHYKDNQIYFDYKLRPSISTTRNALYLMRMAGVEVEDREDWSGEKHGSRGQAVTPIG
;
A
#
# COMPACT_ATOMS: atom_id res chain seq x y z
N MET A 1 -10.90 11.55 -27.31
CA MET A 1 -9.55 11.24 -26.79
C MET A 1 -9.14 9.91 -27.39
N ARG A 2 -8.09 9.86 -28.24
CA ARG A 2 -7.68 8.65 -28.95
C ARG A 2 -6.87 7.73 -28.02
N ILE A 3 -7.05 6.41 -28.16
CA ILE A 3 -6.35 5.39 -27.36
C ILE A 3 -4.82 5.51 -27.51
N SER A 4 -4.34 5.91 -28.69
CA SER A 4 -2.92 6.15 -28.99
C SER A 4 -2.31 7.25 -28.11
N ASP A 5 -3.01 8.38 -27.93
CA ASP A 5 -2.50 9.53 -27.16
C ASP A 5 -2.37 9.19 -25.66
N ASN A 6 -3.26 8.32 -25.16
CA ASN A 6 -3.19 7.83 -23.78
C ASN A 6 -2.03 6.85 -23.58
N LEU A 7 -1.73 6.03 -24.59
CA LEU A 7 -0.61 5.09 -24.54
C LEU A 7 0.73 5.82 -24.55
N GLU A 8 0.91 6.80 -25.43
CA GLU A 8 2.13 7.62 -25.45
C GLU A 8 2.33 8.40 -24.15
N LYS A 9 1.27 8.99 -23.59
CA LYS A 9 1.33 9.66 -22.28
C LYS A 9 1.66 8.70 -21.14
N SER A 10 1.12 7.47 -21.19
CA SER A 10 1.44 6.42 -20.20
C SER A 10 2.92 6.04 -20.25
N ILE A 11 3.47 5.82 -21.46
CA ILE A 11 4.90 5.53 -21.67
C ILE A 11 5.77 6.69 -21.18
N SER A 12 5.42 7.93 -21.51
CA SER A 12 6.16 9.11 -21.09
C SER A 12 6.17 9.27 -19.55
N SER A 13 5.05 8.98 -18.89
CA SER A 13 4.93 9.05 -17.43
C SER A 13 5.76 7.96 -16.74
N PHE A 14 5.66 6.72 -17.23
CA PHE A 14 6.46 5.60 -16.72
C PHE A 14 7.97 5.84 -16.89
N TYR A 15 8.39 6.41 -18.03
CA TYR A 15 9.80 6.75 -18.23
C TYR A 15 10.26 7.86 -17.26
N GLY A 16 9.43 8.88 -17.02
CA GLY A 16 9.71 9.90 -16.01
C GLY A 16 9.88 9.32 -14.61
N GLU A 17 9.04 8.36 -14.25
CA GLU A 17 9.14 7.60 -13.00
C GLU A 17 10.47 6.83 -12.89
N LEU A 18 10.87 6.12 -13.95
CA LEU A 18 12.16 5.41 -13.99
C LEU A 18 13.35 6.35 -13.79
N LEU A 19 13.32 7.55 -14.38
CA LEU A 19 14.35 8.55 -14.19
C LEU A 19 14.38 9.06 -12.73
N GLY A 20 13.22 9.22 -12.09
CA GLY A 20 13.13 9.56 -10.67
C GLY A 20 13.76 8.49 -9.78
N ILE A 21 13.38 7.22 -10.01
CA ILE A 21 13.93 6.06 -9.30
C ILE A 21 15.44 5.98 -9.48
N LYS A 22 15.94 6.13 -10.71
CA LYS A 22 17.38 6.13 -11.00
C LYS A 22 18.13 7.16 -10.15
N ARG A 23 17.60 8.39 -10.03
CA ARG A 23 18.23 9.46 -9.23
C ARG A 23 18.28 9.10 -7.75
N ILE A 24 17.21 8.51 -7.20
CA ILE A 24 17.20 8.04 -5.80
C ILE A 24 18.29 6.99 -5.61
N VAL A 25 18.36 5.97 -6.48
CA VAL A 25 19.38 4.91 -6.40
C VAL A 25 20.79 5.46 -6.54
N GLU A 26 21.02 6.43 -7.42
CA GLU A 26 22.33 7.09 -7.55
C GLU A 26 22.70 7.85 -6.28
N ALA A 27 21.78 8.62 -5.70
CA ALA A 27 22.01 9.36 -4.46
C ALA A 27 22.42 8.43 -3.31
N THR A 28 21.85 7.21 -3.22
CA THR A 28 22.24 6.24 -2.18
C THR A 28 23.70 5.78 -2.27
N LYS A 29 24.35 5.95 -3.44
CA LYS A 29 25.74 5.55 -3.66
C LYS A 29 26.72 6.69 -3.45
N THR A 30 26.30 7.94 -3.63
CA THR A 30 27.20 9.10 -3.74
C THR A 30 26.96 10.18 -2.69
N GLU A 31 25.76 10.28 -2.12
CA GLU A 31 25.32 11.45 -1.33
C GLU A 31 25.07 11.14 0.15
N GLY A 32 25.46 9.95 0.61
CA GLY A 32 25.30 9.53 2.01
C GLY A 32 23.89 8.98 2.29
N GLN A 33 23.33 9.29 3.46
CA GLN A 33 22.07 8.70 3.91
C GLN A 33 20.88 9.35 3.20
N VAL A 34 20.15 8.56 2.40
CA VAL A 34 18.99 9.02 1.62
C VAL A 34 17.69 8.69 2.36
N LEU A 35 16.78 9.67 2.38
CA LEU A 35 15.36 9.47 2.73
C LEU A 35 14.53 9.42 1.44
N PHE A 36 13.77 8.35 1.23
CA PHE A 36 12.87 8.21 0.08
C PHE A 36 11.41 8.03 0.49
N LEU A 37 10.51 8.56 -0.35
CA LEU A 37 9.06 8.36 -0.25
C LEU A 37 8.57 7.94 -1.63
N LEU A 38 8.07 6.72 -1.75
CA LEU A 38 7.59 6.16 -3.02
C LEU A 38 6.09 5.94 -2.91
N ASP A 39 5.33 6.57 -3.79
CA ASP A 39 3.87 6.45 -3.83
C ASP A 39 3.42 5.57 -4.99
N GLU A 40 3.06 4.32 -4.70
CA GLU A 40 2.51 3.35 -5.67
C GLU A 40 3.32 3.28 -6.97
N ILE A 41 4.54 2.75 -6.91
CA ILE A 41 5.45 2.74 -8.07
C ILE A 41 5.05 1.74 -9.17
N PHE A 42 5.50 2.03 -10.39
CA PHE A 42 5.32 1.25 -11.63
C PHE A 42 3.86 1.05 -12.05
N LYS A 43 3.00 2.08 -11.90
CA LYS A 43 1.58 2.05 -12.32
C LYS A 43 1.38 1.78 -13.82
N GLY A 44 2.41 1.99 -14.65
CA GLY A 44 2.33 1.88 -16.11
C GLY A 44 2.66 0.51 -16.71
N THR A 45 2.93 -0.51 -15.89
CA THR A 45 3.27 -1.88 -16.35
C THR A 45 2.30 -2.93 -15.82
N ASN A 46 2.43 -4.18 -16.29
CA ASN A 46 1.65 -5.30 -15.81
C ASN A 46 1.96 -5.60 -14.32
N SER A 47 1.06 -6.34 -13.65
CA SER A 47 1.18 -6.61 -12.22
C SER A 47 2.45 -7.34 -11.83
N HIS A 48 2.88 -8.29 -12.65
CA HIS A 48 4.08 -9.08 -12.37
C HIS A 48 5.36 -8.23 -12.42
N ASP A 49 5.53 -7.43 -13.47
CA ASP A 49 6.68 -6.53 -13.61
C ASP A 49 6.72 -5.47 -12.52
N ARG A 50 5.55 -4.94 -12.13
CA ARG A 50 5.44 -3.99 -11.03
C ARG A 50 5.88 -4.62 -9.70
N HIS A 51 5.37 -5.81 -9.38
CA HIS A 51 5.74 -6.54 -8.16
C HIS A 51 7.25 -6.78 -8.10
N MET A 52 7.80 -7.40 -9.14
CA MET A 52 9.22 -7.73 -9.23
C MET A 52 10.10 -6.49 -9.21
N GLY A 53 9.72 -5.44 -9.96
CA GLY A 53 10.44 -4.17 -9.98
C GLY A 53 10.46 -3.48 -8.62
N ALA A 54 9.31 -3.42 -7.93
CA ALA A 54 9.21 -2.82 -6.60
C ALA A 54 10.05 -3.59 -5.58
N LYS A 55 9.98 -4.92 -5.62
CA LYS A 55 10.76 -5.80 -4.75
C LYS A 55 12.26 -5.57 -4.91
N LEU A 56 12.75 -5.53 -6.16
CA LEU A 56 14.16 -5.29 -6.46
C LEU A 56 14.60 -3.89 -6.04
N LEU A 57 13.78 -2.87 -6.28
CA LEU A 57 14.10 -1.49 -5.91
C LEU A 57 14.22 -1.33 -4.39
N ILE A 58 13.22 -1.79 -3.63
CA ILE A 58 13.23 -1.68 -2.15
C ILE A 58 14.45 -2.38 -1.59
N ARG A 59 14.76 -3.58 -2.10
CA ARG A 59 15.96 -4.32 -1.72
C ARG A 59 17.24 -3.54 -1.93
N GLN A 60 17.41 -2.99 -3.13
CA GLN A 60 18.57 -2.18 -3.45
C GLN A 60 18.68 -0.94 -2.57
N LEU A 61 17.57 -0.27 -2.25
CA LEU A 61 17.56 0.94 -1.43
C LEU A 61 17.99 0.63 0.01
N TYR A 62 17.40 -0.39 0.65
CA TYR A 62 17.77 -0.72 2.03
C TYR A 62 19.17 -1.34 2.12
N ASP A 63 19.61 -2.13 1.11
CA ASP A 63 20.98 -2.68 1.05
C ASP A 63 22.02 -1.55 0.96
N ASN A 64 21.67 -0.42 0.32
CA ASN A 64 22.50 0.78 0.29
C ASN A 64 22.35 1.68 1.55
N GLY A 65 21.63 1.23 2.58
CA GLY A 65 21.43 1.97 3.82
C GLY A 65 20.46 3.15 3.73
N ALA A 66 19.63 3.22 2.68
CA ALA A 66 18.59 4.23 2.57
C ALA A 66 17.43 3.94 3.53
N ILE A 67 16.75 5.00 3.96
CA ILE A 67 15.55 4.91 4.81
C ILE A 67 14.38 5.45 4.01
N GLY A 68 13.20 4.86 4.15
CA GLY A 68 12.05 5.39 3.44
C GLY A 68 10.73 4.71 3.70
N LEU A 69 9.72 5.19 3.00
CA LEU A 69 8.35 4.69 3.02
C LEU A 69 7.92 4.36 1.59
N VAL A 70 7.16 3.28 1.45
CA VAL A 70 6.52 2.88 0.20
C VAL A 70 5.05 2.61 0.46
N SER A 71 4.15 3.26 -0.29
CA SER A 71 2.75 2.86 -0.37
C SER A 71 2.57 1.86 -1.52
N THR A 72 1.75 0.84 -1.28
CA THR A 72 1.37 -0.12 -2.33
C THR A 72 0.02 -0.76 -2.06
N HIS A 73 -0.71 -1.07 -3.13
CA HIS A 73 -1.85 -1.99 -3.11
C HIS A 73 -1.44 -3.45 -3.38
N ASP A 74 -0.16 -3.71 -3.64
CA ASP A 74 0.37 -5.05 -3.87
C ASP A 74 0.64 -5.76 -2.53
N LEU A 75 -0.28 -6.64 -2.14
CA LEU A 75 -0.16 -7.44 -0.91
C LEU A 75 1.03 -8.42 -0.96
N GLU A 76 1.44 -8.88 -2.14
CA GLU A 76 2.59 -9.79 -2.28
C GLU A 76 3.89 -9.10 -1.88
N LEU A 77 3.98 -7.77 -2.04
CA LEU A 77 5.13 -7.00 -1.61
C LEU A 77 5.35 -7.06 -0.09
N GLY A 78 4.29 -7.35 0.67
CA GLY A 78 4.35 -7.55 2.13
C GLY A 78 5.28 -8.68 2.56
N GLU A 79 5.55 -9.66 1.70
CA GLU A 79 6.50 -10.75 2.02
C GLU A 79 7.94 -10.25 2.25
N LEU A 80 8.28 -9.05 1.77
CA LEU A 80 9.58 -8.42 2.02
C LEU A 80 9.91 -8.25 3.51
N GLU A 81 8.92 -8.04 4.37
CA GLU A 81 9.15 -7.96 5.83
C GLU A 81 9.81 -9.23 6.36
N ARG A 82 9.42 -10.40 5.84
CA ARG A 82 10.00 -11.69 6.22
C ARG A 82 11.38 -11.93 5.59
N GLU A 83 11.59 -11.46 4.37
CA GLU A 83 12.83 -11.66 3.61
C GLU A 83 13.96 -10.70 4.00
N SER A 84 13.62 -9.54 4.56
CA SER A 84 14.56 -8.43 4.79
C SER A 84 15.33 -8.50 6.12
N HIS A 85 15.19 -9.58 6.89
CA HIS A 85 15.84 -9.75 8.20
C HIS A 85 15.65 -8.55 9.16
N GLY A 86 14.48 -7.90 9.11
CA GLY A 86 14.11 -6.78 9.97
C GLY A 86 14.37 -5.38 9.39
N ALA A 87 14.88 -5.27 8.16
CA ALA A 87 15.08 -3.98 7.49
C ALA A 87 13.76 -3.38 6.95
N VAL A 88 12.78 -4.21 6.58
CA VAL A 88 11.45 -3.79 6.11
C VAL A 88 10.41 -4.16 7.16
N LYS A 89 9.43 -3.28 7.38
CA LYS A 89 8.29 -3.51 8.26
C LYS A 89 6.99 -3.12 7.56
N ASN A 90 5.97 -3.96 7.68
CA ASN A 90 4.67 -3.67 7.08
C ASN A 90 3.78 -2.87 8.01
N TYR A 91 3.07 -1.92 7.42
CA TYR A 91 1.99 -1.20 8.10
C TYR A 91 0.82 -1.01 7.16
N HIS A 92 -0.37 -0.88 7.72
CA HIS A 92 -1.58 -0.55 6.99
C HIS A 92 -2.44 0.48 7.73
N PHE A 93 -3.31 1.13 6.97
CA PHE A 93 -4.46 1.85 7.50
C PHE A 93 -5.67 0.91 7.49
N GLN A 94 -6.54 1.08 8.47
CA GLN A 94 -7.77 0.32 8.58
C GLN A 94 -8.98 1.26 8.49
N GLU A 95 -9.98 0.79 7.79
CA GLU A 95 -11.32 1.37 7.69
C GLU A 95 -12.31 0.60 8.57
N HIS A 96 -13.39 1.27 8.92
CA HIS A 96 -14.54 0.65 9.55
C HIS A 96 -15.83 1.17 8.93
N TYR A 97 -16.88 0.38 9.10
CA TYR A 97 -18.15 0.61 8.45
C TYR A 97 -19.23 0.84 9.49
N LYS A 98 -20.02 1.89 9.27
CA LYS A 98 -21.14 2.24 10.12
C LYS A 98 -22.20 2.94 9.28
N ASP A 99 -23.47 2.59 9.47
CA ASP A 99 -24.60 3.26 8.81
C ASP A 99 -24.43 3.40 7.27
N ASN A 100 -23.94 2.33 6.63
CA ASN A 100 -23.66 2.29 5.19
C ASN A 100 -22.68 3.38 4.72
N GLN A 101 -21.72 3.75 5.56
CA GLN A 101 -20.65 4.70 5.29
C GLN A 101 -19.30 4.11 5.69
N ILE A 102 -18.25 4.52 4.97
CA ILE A 102 -16.86 4.17 5.24
C ILE A 102 -16.19 5.24 6.09
N TYR A 103 -15.47 4.81 7.12
CA TYR A 103 -14.74 5.67 8.03
C TYR A 103 -13.28 5.23 8.12
N PHE A 104 -12.38 6.20 8.10
CA PHE A 104 -10.94 5.99 8.26
C PHE A 104 -10.50 6.65 9.57
N ASP A 105 -9.79 5.91 10.42
CA ASP A 105 -9.26 6.47 11.66
C ASP A 105 -7.84 7.03 11.52
N TYR A 106 -7.24 6.88 10.34
CA TYR A 106 -5.92 7.36 9.95
C TYR A 106 -4.78 6.89 10.86
N LYS A 107 -4.95 5.72 11.53
CA LYS A 107 -3.91 5.13 12.37
C LYS A 107 -3.15 4.04 11.60
N LEU A 108 -1.82 4.15 11.61
CA LEU A 108 -0.93 3.08 11.15
C LEU A 108 -0.96 1.92 12.15
N ARG A 109 -1.15 0.72 11.62
CA ARG A 109 -1.13 -0.54 12.36
C ARG A 109 -0.09 -1.46 11.75
N PRO A 110 0.59 -2.29 12.55
CA PRO A 110 1.56 -3.25 12.02
C PRO A 110 0.87 -4.28 11.11
N SER A 111 1.69 -4.93 10.27
CA SER A 111 1.31 -6.00 9.34
C SER A 111 0.55 -5.52 8.09
N ILE A 112 0.35 -6.43 7.14
CA ILE A 112 -0.42 -6.20 5.91
C ILE A 112 -1.92 -6.02 6.20
N SER A 113 -2.62 -5.29 5.33
CA SER A 113 -4.08 -5.18 5.43
C SER A 113 -4.74 -6.53 5.15
N THR A 114 -5.73 -6.90 5.97
CA THR A 114 -6.56 -8.09 5.79
C THR A 114 -7.93 -7.76 5.18
N THR A 115 -8.22 -6.49 4.92
CA THR A 115 -9.53 -6.04 4.44
C THR A 115 -9.53 -5.82 2.94
N ARG A 116 -10.68 -6.10 2.30
CA ARG A 116 -10.90 -5.92 0.85
C ARG A 116 -11.89 -4.79 0.59
N ASN A 117 -11.42 -3.56 0.77
CA ASN A 117 -12.28 -2.35 0.75
C ASN A 117 -13.03 -2.18 -0.56
N ALA A 118 -12.39 -2.53 -1.68
CA ALA A 118 -12.97 -2.40 -3.01
C ALA A 118 -14.27 -3.20 -3.15
N LEU A 119 -14.31 -4.45 -2.66
CA LEU A 119 -15.51 -5.30 -2.72
C LEU A 119 -16.65 -4.72 -1.89
N TYR A 120 -16.31 -4.12 -0.74
CA TYR A 120 -17.31 -3.43 0.09
C TYR A 120 -17.87 -2.18 -0.61
N LEU A 121 -16.99 -1.35 -1.18
CA LEU A 121 -17.41 -0.15 -1.93
C LEU A 121 -18.27 -0.53 -3.15
N MET A 122 -17.96 -1.64 -3.82
CA MET A 122 -18.78 -2.18 -4.90
C MET A 122 -20.19 -2.55 -4.42
N ARG A 123 -20.31 -3.25 -3.28
CA ARG A 123 -21.61 -3.56 -2.66
C ARG A 123 -22.40 -2.30 -2.31
N MET A 124 -21.75 -1.31 -1.70
CA MET A 124 -22.39 -0.01 -1.41
C MET A 124 -22.87 0.72 -2.66
N ALA A 125 -22.16 0.57 -3.78
CA ALA A 125 -22.54 1.14 -5.07
C ALA A 125 -23.65 0.36 -5.78
N GLY A 126 -24.16 -0.72 -5.18
CA GLY A 126 -25.22 -1.56 -5.74
C GLY A 126 -24.72 -2.62 -6.73
N VAL A 127 -23.42 -2.91 -6.76
CA VAL A 127 -22.86 -4.00 -7.56
C VAL A 127 -23.02 -5.31 -6.79
N GLU A 128 -23.62 -6.31 -7.43
CA GLU A 128 -23.69 -7.67 -6.88
C GLU A 128 -22.29 -8.28 -6.86
N VAL A 129 -21.82 -8.64 -5.66
CA VAL A 129 -20.51 -9.28 -5.46
C VAL A 129 -20.75 -10.65 -4.83
N GLU A 130 -20.48 -11.73 -5.57
CA GLU A 130 -20.47 -13.08 -5.03
C GLU A 130 -19.20 -13.26 -4.16
N ASP A 131 -19.36 -13.24 -2.83
CA ASP A 131 -18.28 -13.58 -1.90
C ASP A 131 -18.59 -14.95 -1.26
N ARG A 132 -17.59 -15.84 -1.24
CA ARG A 132 -17.67 -17.15 -0.57
C ARG A 132 -16.97 -17.22 0.79
N GLU A 133 -16.51 -16.10 1.33
CA GLU A 133 -15.79 -16.04 2.61
C GLU A 133 -16.55 -15.21 3.65
N ASP A 134 -16.76 -15.80 4.83
CA ASP A 134 -17.48 -15.21 5.97
C ASP A 134 -16.82 -13.91 6.44
N TRP A 135 -17.46 -12.79 6.13
CA TRP A 135 -17.02 -11.45 6.51
C TRP A 135 -17.49 -11.09 7.92
N SER A 136 -16.57 -10.66 8.79
CA SER A 136 -16.82 -10.35 10.21
C SER A 136 -16.98 -8.86 10.55
N GLY A 137 -17.30 -8.01 9.56
CA GLY A 137 -17.33 -6.56 9.73
C GLY A 137 -18.44 -6.00 10.63
N GLU A 138 -19.43 -6.81 11.02
CA GLU A 138 -20.39 -6.47 12.08
C GLU A 138 -19.97 -7.09 13.43
N LYS A 139 -18.82 -6.70 13.96
CA LYS A 139 -18.61 -6.81 15.41
C LYS A 139 -18.11 -5.47 15.91
N HIS A 140 -19.03 -4.66 16.42
CA HIS A 140 -18.93 -3.96 17.72
C HIS A 140 -20.26 -3.22 17.99
N GLY A 141 -21.32 -4.01 18.23
CA GLY A 141 -22.45 -3.57 19.04
C GLY A 141 -22.04 -3.62 20.51
N SER A 142 -21.94 -2.44 21.13
CA SER A 142 -22.08 -2.17 22.58
C SER A 142 -21.85 -3.35 23.57
N ARG A 143 -20.68 -3.36 24.21
CA ARG A 143 -20.57 -3.72 25.63
C ARG A 143 -19.87 -2.58 26.35
N GLY A 144 -20.60 -1.94 27.26
CA GLY A 144 -20.12 -0.80 28.04
C GLY A 144 -18.86 -1.14 28.83
N GLN A 145 -17.88 -0.25 28.76
CA GLN A 145 -16.83 -0.21 29.79
C GLN A 145 -17.45 0.36 31.05
N ALA A 146 -17.48 -0.45 32.10
CA ALA A 146 -17.71 0.02 33.45
C ALA A 146 -16.57 0.98 33.83
N VAL A 147 -16.95 2.21 34.17
CA VAL A 147 -16.07 3.21 34.77
C VAL A 147 -15.79 2.76 36.20
N THR A 148 -14.53 2.48 36.53
CA THR A 148 -14.11 2.30 37.92
C THR A 148 -14.04 3.67 38.59
N PRO A 149 -14.75 3.94 39.70
CA PRO A 149 -14.58 5.19 40.41
C PRO A 149 -13.26 5.17 41.19
N ILE A 150 -12.54 6.27 41.05
CA ILE A 150 -11.35 6.58 41.84
C ILE A 150 -11.86 7.07 43.20
N GLY A 151 -11.50 6.36 44.27
CA GLY A 151 -11.78 6.68 45.67
C GLY A 151 -10.96 5.80 46.58
#